data_AF-A0A2V7TN00-F1
#
_entry.id   AF-A0A2V7TN00-F1
#
_cell.length_a   1.000
_cell.length_b   1.000
_cell.length_c   1.000
_cell.angle_alpha   90.00
_cell.angle_beta   90.00
_cell.angle_gamma   90.00
#
_symmetry.space_group_name_H-M   'P 1'
#
loop_
_entity.id
_entity.type
_entity.pdbx_description
1 polymer ?
#
loop_
_entity_poly.entity_id
_entity_poly.type
_entity_poly.pdbx_seq_one_letter_code
_entity_poly.pdbx_strand_id
1 'polypeptide(L)'
;WASGPYPMRGQTCQECHMPLVPGTTVREGLGSTQRQINLHRLVGGSLASRVRGGLELRFGSLAIGAASADVEVVVANTAVGHSAPGGLSTKSLVLVVGVDTGSGELVHRRERVYRRELKDAEGHVLATVPDLFLNAVSVGEDTRIKQKEARTEHFTVPLPENWKAIVARLEYRDASDPKAPKTAVITEQRRERGR
;
A
#
# COMPACT_ATOMS: atom_id res chain seq x y z
N TRP A 1 -2.14 -14.27 -3.71
CA TRP A 1 -1.19 -15.38 -3.61
C TRP A 1 -1.52 -16.46 -4.62
N ALA A 2 -2.63 -17.19 -4.46
CA ALA A 2 -3.03 -18.27 -5.38
C ALA A 2 -3.11 -17.84 -6.86
N SER A 3 -3.62 -16.63 -7.10
CA SER A 3 -3.73 -16.02 -8.44
C SER A 3 -2.43 -15.42 -8.99
N GLY A 4 -1.34 -15.41 -8.21
CA GLY A 4 -0.06 -14.83 -8.60
C GLY A 4 0.97 -15.90 -8.99
N PRO A 5 2.22 -15.51 -9.29
CA PRO A 5 3.26 -16.46 -9.70
C PRO A 5 3.87 -17.27 -8.55
N TYR A 6 3.52 -16.92 -7.30
CA TYR A 6 4.16 -17.44 -6.09
C TYR A 6 3.91 -18.94 -5.83
N PRO A 7 2.69 -19.48 -5.98
CA PRO A 7 2.44 -20.91 -5.79
C PRO A 7 3.26 -21.77 -6.76
N MET A 8 3.34 -21.38 -8.03
CA MET A 8 4.15 -22.09 -9.04
C MET A 8 5.65 -22.06 -8.73
N ARG A 9 6.12 -21.06 -7.98
CA ARG A 9 7.50 -20.95 -7.51
C ARG A 9 7.76 -21.70 -6.20
N GLY A 10 6.74 -22.40 -5.67
CA GLY A 10 6.80 -23.00 -4.34
C GLY A 10 6.84 -21.98 -3.21
N GLN A 11 6.68 -20.68 -3.50
CA GLN A 11 6.86 -19.63 -2.52
C GLN A 11 5.65 -19.53 -1.59
N THR A 12 5.84 -19.83 -0.31
CA THR A 12 4.79 -19.89 0.72
C THR A 12 4.63 -18.58 1.48
N CYS A 13 3.55 -18.48 2.26
CA CYS A 13 3.33 -17.35 3.16
C CYS A 13 4.45 -17.25 4.21
N GLN A 14 4.93 -18.39 4.71
CA GLN A 14 5.93 -18.50 5.77
C GLN A 14 7.29 -17.98 5.30
N GLU A 15 7.70 -18.25 4.07
CA GLU A 15 9.00 -17.78 3.57
C GLU A 15 9.12 -16.25 3.56
N CYS A 16 8.01 -15.55 3.26
CA CYS A 16 7.98 -14.08 3.31
C CYS A 16 7.70 -13.53 4.72
N HIS A 17 6.78 -14.12 5.48
CA HIS A 17 6.32 -13.55 6.75
C HIS A 17 7.06 -14.07 7.98
N MET A 18 7.71 -15.23 7.87
CA MET A 18 8.45 -15.94 8.91
C MET A 18 9.84 -16.37 8.40
N PRO A 19 10.69 -15.42 7.96
CA PRO A 19 11.98 -15.78 7.39
C PRO A 19 12.82 -16.59 8.39
N LEU A 20 13.66 -17.48 7.86
CA LEU A 20 14.62 -18.23 8.66
C LEU A 20 15.65 -17.26 9.26
N VAL A 21 15.81 -17.33 10.58
CA VAL A 21 16.81 -16.59 11.34
C VAL A 21 17.66 -17.58 12.15
N PRO A 22 18.91 -17.23 12.50
CA PRO A 22 19.70 -18.06 13.40
C PRO A 22 18.94 -18.35 14.70
N GLY A 23 18.95 -19.61 15.13
CA GLY A 23 18.26 -20.02 16.35
C GLY A 23 18.36 -21.51 16.62
N THR A 24 18.03 -21.87 17.85
CA THR A 24 18.17 -23.22 18.37
C THR A 24 16.80 -23.87 18.50
N THR A 25 16.62 -25.07 17.93
CA THR A 25 15.35 -25.82 17.92
C THR A 25 15.17 -26.75 19.11
N VAL A 26 16.27 -27.20 19.70
CA VAL A 26 16.31 -28.14 20.82
C VAL A 26 17.34 -27.70 21.85
N ARG A 27 17.21 -28.12 23.10
CA ARG A 27 18.23 -27.80 24.12
C ARG A 27 19.63 -28.21 23.65
N GLU A 28 20.63 -27.40 23.99
CA GLU A 28 22.04 -27.73 23.76
C GLU A 28 22.39 -29.10 24.34
N GLY A 29 23.15 -29.89 23.58
CA GLY A 29 23.46 -31.29 23.89
C GLY A 29 22.47 -32.32 23.34
N LEU A 30 21.32 -31.91 22.77
CA LEU A 30 20.44 -32.79 22.00
C LEU A 30 20.81 -32.75 20.51
N GLY A 31 20.75 -33.90 19.85
CA GLY A 31 21.17 -34.07 18.46
C GLY A 31 20.23 -33.40 17.45
N SER A 32 20.33 -32.09 17.28
CA SER A 32 19.75 -31.40 16.12
C SER A 32 20.84 -30.70 15.32
N THR A 33 20.78 -30.89 14.00
CA THR A 33 21.61 -30.18 13.01
C THR A 33 20.97 -28.87 12.56
N GLN A 34 19.71 -28.60 12.93
CA GLN A 34 19.04 -27.37 12.55
C GLN A 34 19.56 -26.18 13.39
N ARG A 35 20.00 -25.13 12.68
CA ARG A 35 20.58 -23.90 13.26
C ARG A 35 19.76 -22.65 12.92
N GLN A 36 18.61 -22.85 12.31
CA GLN A 36 17.70 -21.78 11.91
C GLN A 36 16.29 -22.09 12.38
N ILE A 37 15.57 -21.05 12.75
CA ILE A 37 14.17 -21.10 13.14
C ILE A 37 13.38 -20.09 12.32
N ASN A 38 12.10 -20.35 12.12
CA ASN A 38 11.21 -19.38 11.51
C ASN A 38 10.95 -18.22 12.48
N LEU A 39 11.10 -16.98 12.01
CA LEU A 39 10.84 -15.80 12.82
C LEU A 39 9.34 -15.59 13.04
N HIS A 40 8.86 -15.72 14.27
CA HIS A 40 7.44 -15.57 14.62
C HIS A 40 7.01 -14.12 14.91
N ARG A 41 7.84 -13.12 14.58
CA ARG A 41 7.53 -11.70 14.80
C ARG A 41 6.46 -11.13 13.84
N LEU A 42 5.97 -11.94 12.87
CA LEU A 42 4.83 -11.70 11.96
C LEU A 42 4.36 -10.24 11.84
N VAL A 43 5.20 -9.36 11.28
CA VAL A 43 4.88 -7.93 11.22
C VAL A 43 3.93 -7.62 10.05
N GLY A 44 2.78 -7.00 10.28
CA GLY A 44 1.84 -6.65 9.19
C GLY A 44 2.12 -5.30 8.51
N GLY A 45 1.07 -4.78 7.88
CA GLY A 45 1.03 -3.40 7.38
C GLY A 45 1.02 -2.31 8.46
N SER A 46 1.02 -2.69 9.75
CA SER A 46 1.18 -1.77 10.89
C SER A 46 2.58 -1.15 10.97
N LEU A 47 3.57 -1.69 10.25
CA LEU A 47 4.85 -1.02 10.00
C LEU A 47 4.94 -0.59 8.54
N ALA A 48 4.90 0.72 8.30
CA ALA A 48 5.00 1.32 6.97
C ALA A 48 6.26 0.89 6.20
N SER A 49 7.37 0.60 6.91
CA SER A 49 8.61 0.10 6.33
C SER A 49 8.46 -1.26 5.64
N ARG A 50 7.61 -2.16 6.16
CA ARG A 50 7.36 -3.47 5.52
C ARG A 50 6.49 -3.32 4.27
N VAL A 51 5.56 -2.36 4.27
CA VAL A 51 4.74 -2.04 3.08
C VAL A 51 5.60 -1.38 1.99
N ARG A 52 6.55 -0.52 2.36
CA ARG A 52 7.48 0.15 1.44
C ARG A 52 8.31 -0.82 0.61
N GLY A 53 8.79 -1.90 1.21
CA GLY A 53 9.67 -2.86 0.53
C GLY A 53 9.03 -3.64 -0.64
N GLY A 54 7.70 -3.61 -0.79
CA GLY A 54 7.01 -4.38 -1.83
C GLY A 54 6.17 -3.55 -2.81
N LEU A 55 6.16 -2.22 -2.66
CA LEU A 55 5.43 -1.30 -3.52
C LEU A 55 6.39 -0.26 -4.10
N GLU A 56 6.23 0.04 -5.38
CA GLU A 56 6.96 1.09 -6.07
C GLU A 56 6.00 2.20 -6.49
N LEU A 57 6.48 3.44 -6.40
CA LEU A 57 5.80 4.63 -6.88
C LEU A 57 6.75 5.37 -7.81
N ARG A 58 6.29 5.72 -9.00
CA ARG A 58 7.04 6.53 -9.97
C ARG A 58 6.11 7.41 -10.78
N PHE A 59 6.65 8.52 -11.27
CA PHE A 59 5.97 9.29 -12.32
C PHE A 59 6.06 8.52 -13.65
N GLY A 60 4.98 8.58 -14.44
CA GLY A 60 4.95 8.25 -15.86
C GLY A 60 5.22 9.50 -16.68
N SER A 61 4.30 9.84 -17.57
CA SER A 61 4.26 11.13 -18.25
C SER A 61 3.97 12.31 -17.30
N LEU A 62 4.55 13.47 -17.62
CA LEU A 62 4.31 14.72 -16.91
C LEU A 62 4.30 15.87 -17.91
N ALA A 63 3.14 16.48 -18.13
CA ALA A 63 2.97 17.63 -19.01
C ALA A 63 2.65 18.86 -18.15
N ILE A 64 3.56 19.83 -18.13
CA ILE A 64 3.42 21.05 -17.33
C ILE A 64 2.91 22.17 -18.23
N GLY A 65 1.70 22.64 -17.97
CA GLY A 65 1.12 23.83 -18.59
C GLY A 65 1.35 25.09 -17.75
N ALA A 66 0.76 26.21 -18.20
CA ALA A 66 0.91 27.50 -17.52
C ALA A 66 0.23 27.55 -16.14
N ALA A 67 -0.94 26.92 -16.00
CA ALA A 67 -1.78 26.97 -14.79
C ALA A 67 -2.06 25.60 -14.15
N SER A 68 -1.69 24.50 -14.82
CA SER A 68 -1.91 23.13 -14.35
C SER A 68 -0.88 22.18 -14.93
N ALA A 69 -0.72 21.02 -14.31
CA ALA A 69 0.03 19.89 -14.86
C ALA A 69 -0.86 18.66 -14.99
N ASP A 70 -0.72 17.96 -16.11
CA ASP A 70 -1.22 16.62 -16.30
C ASP A 70 -0.14 15.63 -15.89
N VAL A 71 -0.48 14.79 -14.92
CA VAL A 71 0.45 13.95 -14.17
C VAL A 71 -0.02 12.51 -14.28
N GLU A 72 0.83 11.67 -14.85
CA GLU A 72 0.68 10.24 -14.80
C GLU A 72 1.53 9.68 -13.66
N VAL A 73 0.94 8.82 -12.83
CA VAL A 73 1.63 8.17 -11.73
C VAL A 73 1.38 6.67 -11.78
N VAL A 74 2.45 5.90 -11.61
CA VAL A 74 2.40 4.44 -11.61
C VAL A 74 2.65 3.92 -10.19
N VAL A 75 1.72 3.10 -9.71
CA VAL A 75 1.84 2.34 -8.46
C VAL A 75 1.99 0.87 -8.82
N ALA A 76 3.10 0.26 -8.44
CA ALA A 76 3.38 -1.14 -8.75
C ALA A 76 3.55 -2.00 -7.51
N ASN A 77 2.96 -3.20 -7.54
CA ASN A 77 3.20 -4.24 -6.54
C ASN A 77 4.34 -5.15 -7.02
N THR A 78 5.55 -4.84 -6.59
CA THR A 78 6.77 -5.49 -7.06
C THR A 78 7.13 -6.74 -6.27
N ALA A 79 6.75 -6.84 -4.99
CA ALA A 79 7.15 -7.97 -4.15
C ALA A 79 6.05 -8.57 -3.25
N VAL A 80 4.88 -7.94 -3.12
CA VAL A 80 3.83 -8.45 -2.21
C VAL A 80 3.12 -9.66 -2.85
N GLY A 81 3.18 -10.80 -2.14
CA GLY A 81 2.59 -12.08 -2.57
C GLY A 81 1.06 -12.09 -2.71
N HIS A 82 0.39 -11.03 -2.26
CA HIS A 82 -1.05 -10.84 -2.29
C HIS A 82 -1.40 -9.44 -2.77
N SER A 83 -2.70 -9.16 -2.95
CA SER A 83 -3.14 -7.80 -3.33
C SER A 83 -2.85 -6.84 -2.19
N ALA A 84 -2.40 -5.62 -2.52
CA ALA A 84 -1.98 -4.62 -1.57
C ALA A 84 -3.00 -3.47 -1.48
N PRO A 85 -3.42 -3.06 -0.27
CA PRO A 85 -3.02 -3.60 1.02
C PRO A 85 -3.75 -4.93 1.36
N GLY A 86 -3.11 -5.76 2.19
CA GLY A 86 -3.75 -6.95 2.76
C GLY A 86 -4.60 -6.62 4.01
N GLY A 87 -5.19 -7.65 4.61
CA GLY A 87 -5.92 -7.53 5.89
C GLY A 87 -7.39 -7.12 5.76
N LEU A 88 -7.88 -6.39 6.77
CA LEU A 88 -9.27 -5.91 6.86
C LEU A 88 -9.57 -4.87 5.77
N SER A 89 -10.83 -4.82 5.32
CA SER A 89 -11.30 -3.87 4.31
C SER A 89 -11.34 -2.40 4.77
N THR A 90 -11.14 -2.15 6.07
CA THR A 90 -10.85 -0.82 6.64
C THR A 90 -9.46 -0.28 6.30
N LYS A 91 -8.59 -1.11 5.73
CA LYS A 91 -7.21 -0.74 5.35
C LYS A 91 -7.16 -0.39 3.88
N SER A 92 -6.46 0.70 3.54
CA SER A 92 -6.37 1.21 2.17
C SER A 92 -4.97 1.74 1.85
N LEU A 93 -4.60 1.67 0.57
CA LEU A 93 -3.53 2.49 0.03
C LEU A 93 -4.18 3.75 -0.55
N VAL A 94 -3.55 4.90 -0.34
CA VAL A 94 -4.00 6.18 -0.87
C VAL A 94 -2.88 6.77 -1.68
N LEU A 95 -3.06 6.84 -2.99
CA LEU A 95 -2.19 7.62 -3.86
C LEU A 95 -2.66 9.07 -3.79
N VAL A 96 -1.78 9.95 -3.36
CA VAL A 96 -2.00 11.39 -3.27
C VAL A 96 -1.10 12.06 -4.31
N VAL A 97 -1.66 12.91 -5.15
CA VAL A 97 -0.90 13.81 -6.02
C VAL A 97 -1.25 15.24 -5.65
N GLY A 98 -0.24 16.08 -5.46
CA GLY A 98 -0.43 17.48 -5.09
C GLY A 98 0.79 18.32 -5.40
N VAL A 99 0.74 19.57 -5.00
CA VAL A 99 1.78 20.56 -5.29
C VAL A 99 2.37 21.07 -4.00
N ASP A 100 3.70 21.10 -3.90
CA ASP A 100 4.42 21.73 -2.81
C ASP A 100 4.81 23.15 -3.20
N THR A 101 4.46 24.12 -2.36
CA THR A 101 4.81 25.56 -2.50
C THR A 101 5.99 25.96 -1.61
N GLY A 102 6.56 25.02 -0.86
CA GLY A 102 7.65 25.22 0.09
C GLY A 102 7.20 25.38 1.55
N SER A 103 5.90 25.23 1.85
CA SER A 103 5.39 25.19 3.22
C SER A 103 5.55 23.81 3.88
N GLY A 104 5.83 22.77 3.10
CA GLY A 104 5.84 21.38 3.56
C GLY A 104 4.47 20.69 3.50
N GLU A 105 3.40 21.42 3.21
CA GLU A 105 2.07 20.86 2.93
C GLU A 105 1.78 20.84 1.42
N LEU A 106 1.07 19.79 0.99
CA LEU A 106 0.62 19.69 -0.40
C LEU A 106 -0.67 20.48 -0.59
N VAL A 107 -0.66 21.45 -1.49
CA VAL A 107 -1.87 22.13 -1.99
C VAL A 107 -2.46 21.38 -3.18
N HIS A 108 -3.74 21.65 -3.46
CA HIS A 108 -4.50 21.02 -4.56
C HIS A 108 -4.43 19.49 -4.60
N ARG A 109 -4.40 18.85 -3.43
CA ARG A 109 -4.36 17.40 -3.31
C ARG A 109 -5.48 16.72 -4.11
N ARG A 110 -5.12 15.64 -4.78
CA ARG A 110 -6.00 14.68 -5.45
C ARG A 110 -5.67 13.30 -4.91
N GLU A 111 -6.69 12.50 -4.66
CA GLU A 111 -6.51 11.18 -4.05
C GLU A 111 -7.15 10.08 -4.89
N ARG A 112 -6.47 8.93 -4.95
CA ARG A 112 -6.99 7.67 -5.45
C ARG A 112 -6.85 6.62 -4.36
N VAL A 113 -7.96 6.00 -3.99
CA VAL A 113 -8.01 5.02 -2.90
C VAL A 113 -8.06 3.60 -3.48
N TYR A 114 -7.10 2.77 -3.08
CA TYR A 114 -7.07 1.34 -3.39
C TYR A 114 -7.49 0.55 -2.15
N ARG A 115 -8.65 -0.08 -2.23
CA ARG A 115 -9.23 -0.87 -1.14
C ARG A 115 -10.10 -1.99 -1.69
N ARG A 116 -10.43 -2.93 -0.81
CA ARG A 116 -11.52 -3.87 -1.03
C ARG A 116 -12.72 -3.42 -0.24
N GLU A 117 -13.89 -3.48 -0.84
CA GLU A 117 -15.16 -3.23 -0.18
C GLU A 117 -15.82 -4.55 0.19
N LEU A 118 -16.44 -4.59 1.37
CA LEU A 118 -17.42 -5.62 1.72
C LEU A 118 -18.77 -4.94 1.88
N LYS A 119 -19.83 -5.65 1.50
CA LYS A 119 -21.19 -5.14 1.50
C LYS A 119 -22.12 -6.00 2.35
N ASP A 120 -23.10 -5.36 2.97
CA ASP A 120 -24.23 -6.03 3.62
C ASP A 120 -25.24 -6.58 2.59
N ALA A 121 -26.34 -7.15 3.08
CA ALA A 121 -27.38 -7.74 2.24
C ALA A 121 -28.13 -6.70 1.39
N GLU A 122 -28.18 -5.46 1.86
CA GLU A 122 -28.79 -4.31 1.20
C GLU A 122 -27.84 -3.66 0.18
N GLY A 123 -26.56 -4.07 0.16
CA GLY A 123 -25.54 -3.60 -0.77
C GLY A 123 -24.74 -2.39 -0.30
N HIS A 124 -24.89 -1.95 0.96
CA HIS A 124 -24.12 -0.86 1.53
C HIS A 124 -22.69 -1.28 1.84
N VAL A 125 -21.73 -0.40 1.57
CA VAL A 125 -20.32 -0.63 1.88
C VAL A 125 -20.08 -0.48 3.38
N LEU A 126 -19.59 -1.54 4.01
CA LEU A 126 -19.32 -1.60 5.44
C LEU A 126 -17.99 -0.90 5.76
N ALA A 127 -17.98 -0.06 6.79
CA ALA A 127 -16.85 0.79 7.14
C ALA A 127 -16.24 0.50 8.53
N THR A 128 -16.93 -0.24 9.40
CA THR A 128 -16.45 -0.55 10.75
C THR A 128 -16.01 -2.00 10.86
N VAL A 129 -15.05 -2.28 11.75
CA VAL A 129 -14.60 -3.65 11.98
C VAL A 129 -15.75 -4.58 12.43
N PRO A 130 -16.59 -4.23 13.42
CA PRO A 130 -17.72 -5.08 13.79
C PRO A 130 -18.64 -5.42 12.63
N ASP A 131 -19.02 -4.44 11.81
CA ASP A 131 -19.90 -4.67 10.67
C ASP A 131 -19.27 -5.59 9.63
N LEU A 132 -17.97 -5.42 9.35
CA LEU A 132 -17.25 -6.29 8.42
C LEU A 132 -17.27 -7.77 8.83
N PHE A 133 -17.32 -8.06 10.14
CA PHE A 133 -17.36 -9.42 10.66
C PHE A 133 -18.79 -9.98 10.78
N LEU A 134 -19.75 -9.13 11.14
CA LEU A 134 -21.09 -9.57 11.52
C LEU A 134 -22.10 -9.46 10.37
N ASN A 135 -21.92 -8.49 9.46
CA ASN A 135 -22.94 -8.10 8.50
C ASN A 135 -22.49 -8.27 7.03
N ALA A 136 -21.21 -8.53 6.76
CA ALA A 136 -20.72 -8.67 5.39
C ALA A 136 -21.21 -9.97 4.74
N VAL A 137 -21.89 -9.85 3.59
CA VAL A 137 -22.38 -11.01 2.80
C VAL A 137 -21.77 -11.10 1.41
N SER A 138 -21.20 -10.00 0.90
CA SER A 138 -20.60 -9.97 -0.43
C SER A 138 -19.37 -9.07 -0.50
N VAL A 139 -18.57 -9.28 -1.55
CA VAL A 139 -17.43 -8.42 -1.90
C VAL A 139 -17.93 -7.38 -2.91
N GLY A 140 -17.68 -6.10 -2.63
CA GLY A 140 -17.93 -4.99 -3.54
C GLY A 140 -16.77 -4.81 -4.52
N GLU A 141 -16.38 -3.56 -4.77
CA GLU A 141 -15.20 -3.29 -5.58
C GLU A 141 -13.92 -3.71 -4.85
N ASP A 142 -12.97 -4.29 -5.58
CA ASP A 142 -11.61 -4.57 -5.10
C ASP A 142 -10.60 -3.88 -6.01
N THR A 143 -10.27 -2.65 -5.65
CA THR A 143 -9.31 -1.81 -6.37
C THR A 143 -7.89 -1.95 -5.84
N ARG A 144 -7.61 -2.94 -4.99
CA ARG A 144 -6.25 -3.19 -4.49
C ARG A 144 -5.29 -3.49 -5.64
N ILE A 145 -4.01 -3.16 -5.44
CA ILE A 145 -2.97 -3.46 -6.43
C ILE A 145 -2.65 -4.96 -6.36
N LYS A 146 -3.02 -5.70 -7.39
CA LYS A 146 -2.86 -7.16 -7.47
C LYS A 146 -1.37 -7.54 -7.51
N GLN A 147 -1.08 -8.83 -7.41
CA GLN A 147 0.29 -9.32 -7.43
C GLN A 147 0.94 -8.99 -8.77
N LYS A 148 2.14 -8.39 -8.76
CA LYS A 148 2.87 -7.99 -9.99
C LYS A 148 2.12 -7.02 -10.89
N GLU A 149 1.04 -6.43 -10.40
CA GLU A 149 0.34 -5.37 -11.13
C GLU A 149 1.10 -4.05 -11.04
N ALA A 150 1.14 -3.33 -12.16
CA ALA A 150 1.47 -1.91 -12.20
C ALA A 150 0.23 -1.15 -12.68
N ARG A 151 -0.28 -0.24 -11.86
CA ARG A 151 -1.46 0.56 -12.18
C ARG A 151 -1.07 2.01 -12.44
N THR A 152 -1.54 2.52 -13.55
CA THR A 152 -1.36 3.90 -13.97
C THR A 152 -2.59 4.72 -13.63
N GLU A 153 -2.40 5.85 -12.95
CA GLU A 153 -3.45 6.82 -12.64
C GLU A 153 -3.07 8.18 -13.25
N HIS A 154 -4.06 8.92 -13.72
CA HIS A 154 -3.89 10.22 -14.34
C HIS A 154 -4.57 11.30 -13.49
N PHE A 155 -3.88 12.41 -13.30
CA PHE A 155 -4.37 13.54 -12.51
C PHE A 155 -4.08 14.84 -13.23
N THR A 156 -5.00 15.79 -13.13
CA THR A 156 -4.72 17.20 -13.44
C THR A 156 -4.64 17.97 -12.13
N VAL A 157 -3.50 18.60 -11.87
CA VAL A 157 -3.26 19.41 -10.67
C VAL A 157 -3.05 20.88 -11.02
N PRO A 158 -3.81 21.82 -10.43
CA PRO A 158 -3.54 23.25 -10.54
C PRO A 158 -2.16 23.62 -10.00
N LEU A 159 -1.45 24.51 -10.70
CA LEU A 159 -0.13 25.02 -10.34
C LEU A 159 -0.24 26.48 -9.90
N PRO A 160 -0.16 26.80 -8.59
CA PRO A 160 -0.07 28.19 -8.14
C PRO A 160 1.26 28.81 -8.56
N GLU A 161 1.34 30.13 -8.75
CA GLU A 161 2.55 30.80 -9.27
C GLU A 161 3.85 30.46 -8.51
N ASN A 162 3.73 30.29 -7.19
CA ASN A 162 4.82 29.96 -6.27
C ASN A 162 5.08 28.45 -6.11
N TRP A 163 4.56 27.60 -6.99
CA TRP A 163 4.82 26.16 -6.94
C TRP A 163 6.31 25.85 -7.07
N LYS A 164 6.76 24.86 -6.28
CA LYS A 164 8.14 24.38 -6.27
C LYS A 164 8.28 22.95 -6.77
N ALA A 165 7.35 22.07 -6.41
CA ALA A 165 7.39 20.69 -6.86
C ALA A 165 6.00 20.08 -7.03
N ILE A 166 5.87 19.14 -7.96
CA ILE A 166 4.74 18.22 -8.02
C ILE A 166 5.14 16.97 -7.24
N VAL A 167 4.29 16.54 -6.32
CA VAL A 167 4.57 15.44 -5.40
C VAL A 167 3.53 14.36 -5.57
N ALA A 168 4.00 13.13 -5.80
CA ALA A 168 3.19 11.93 -5.72
C ALA A 168 3.59 11.16 -4.46
N ARG A 169 2.61 10.81 -3.63
CA ARG A 169 2.83 10.15 -2.35
C ARG A 169 1.90 8.96 -2.23
N LEU A 170 2.43 7.81 -1.85
CA LEU A 170 1.65 6.64 -1.53
C LEU A 170 1.58 6.49 -0.01
N GLU A 171 0.38 6.50 0.53
CA GLU A 171 0.10 6.42 1.96
C GLU A 171 -0.62 5.10 2.28
N TYR A 172 -0.32 4.53 3.44
CA TYR A 172 -1.09 3.45 4.04
C TYR A 172 -2.04 4.03 5.07
N ARG A 173 -3.33 3.76 4.92
CA ARG A 173 -4.36 4.23 5.85
C ARG A 173 -5.06 3.04 6.50
N ASP A 174 -5.06 3.03 7.82
CA ASP A 174 -5.74 2.05 8.67
C ASP A 174 -6.88 2.73 9.42
N ALA A 175 -8.10 2.54 8.91
CA ALA A 175 -9.33 3.08 9.51
C ALA A 175 -10.04 2.05 10.41
N SER A 176 -9.31 1.06 10.92
CA SER A 176 -9.91 0.03 11.79
C SER A 176 -10.45 0.60 13.10
N ASP A 177 -9.81 1.65 13.62
CA ASP A 177 -10.37 2.48 14.67
C ASP A 177 -10.92 3.77 14.02
N PRO A 178 -12.26 3.92 13.88
CA PRO A 178 -12.85 5.08 13.24
C PRO A 178 -12.63 6.38 14.05
N LYS A 179 -12.32 6.28 15.35
CA LYS A 179 -12.04 7.45 16.20
C LYS A 179 -10.60 7.94 16.07
N ALA A 180 -9.69 7.06 15.66
CA ALA A 180 -8.27 7.35 15.53
C ALA A 180 -7.67 6.67 14.29
N PRO A 181 -8.11 7.06 13.07
CA PRO A 181 -7.55 6.50 11.85
C PRO A 181 -6.07 6.84 11.75
N LYS A 182 -5.25 5.86 11.37
CA LYS A 182 -3.80 6.02 11.25
C LYS A 182 -3.41 6.09 9.79
N THR A 183 -2.64 7.10 9.42
CA THR A 183 -2.07 7.24 8.09
C THR A 183 -0.56 7.31 8.19
N ALA A 184 0.15 6.56 7.35
CA ALA A 184 1.60 6.56 7.28
C ALA A 184 2.06 6.66 5.83
N VAL A 185 3.05 7.52 5.57
CA VAL A 185 3.65 7.65 4.24
C VAL A 185 4.50 6.41 3.95
N ILE A 186 4.13 5.67 2.91
CA ILE A 186 4.90 4.51 2.45
C ILE A 186 6.07 5.01 1.63
N THR A 187 5.82 5.81 0.59
CA THR A 187 6.85 6.33 -0.30
C THR A 187 6.38 7.64 -0.93
N GLU A 188 7.32 8.48 -1.33
CA GLU A 188 7.08 9.77 -1.97
C GLU A 188 8.03 9.93 -3.15
N GLN A 189 7.53 10.50 -4.23
CA GLN A 189 8.29 10.94 -5.39
C GLN A 189 8.01 12.42 -5.62
N ARG A 190 9.04 13.14 -6.04
CA ARG A 190 8.99 14.58 -6.25
C ARG A 190 9.51 14.92 -7.65
N ARG A 191 8.90 15.92 -8.27
CA ARG A 191 9.35 16.55 -9.51
C ARG A 191 9.47 18.04 -9.26
N GLU A 192 10.72 18.47 -9.09
CA GLU A 192 11.05 19.87 -8.81
C GLU A 192 10.84 20.70 -10.08
N ARG A 193 10.43 21.96 -9.91
CA ARG A 193 10.28 22.92 -11.00
C ARG A 193 11.62 23.09 -11.72
N GLY A 194 11.66 22.75 -13.01
CA GLY A 194 12.84 22.94 -13.87
C GLY A 194 13.84 21.77 -13.92
N ARG A 195 13.46 20.57 -13.46
CA ARG A 195 14.20 19.30 -13.67
C ARG A 195 13.27 18.21 -14.15
#